data_AF-E7RRS7-F1
#
_entry.id   AF-E7RRS7-F1
#
_cell.length_a   1.000
_cell.length_b   1.000
_cell.length_c   1.000
_cell.angle_alpha   90.00
_cell.angle_beta   90.00
_cell.angle_gamma   90.00
#
_symmetry.space_group_name_H-M   'P 1'
#
loop_
_entity.id
_entity.type
_entity.pdbx_description
1 polymer ?
#
loop_
_entity_poly.entity_id
_entity_poly.type
_entity_poly.pdbx_seq_one_letter_code
_entity_poly.pdbx_strand_id
1 'polypeptide(L)' 'MNDTLLDKVSVENLDALHDALCEIIKDMRSAGEDHDSCFRDDAYWICFQIRNIVFASLRRRAKKTEGNGL' A
#
# COMPACT_ATOMS: atom_id res chain seq x y z
N MET A 1 -1.33 -16.66 -14.48
CA MET A 1 -0.73 -15.51 -13.77
C MET A 1 -1.02 -15.75 -12.30
N ASN A 2 0.01 -15.86 -11.44
CA ASN A 2 -0.18 -16.27 -10.04
C ASN A 2 -1.02 -15.23 -9.30
N ASP A 3 -2.28 -15.56 -9.04
CA ASP A 3 -3.15 -14.73 -8.21
C ASP A 3 -2.53 -14.65 -6.82
N THR A 4 -2.14 -13.44 -6.45
CA THR A 4 -1.63 -13.15 -5.11
C THR A 4 -2.78 -13.25 -4.10
N LEU A 5 -2.48 -13.44 -2.81
CA LEU A 5 -3.52 -13.41 -1.79
C LEU A 5 -4.36 -12.12 -1.85
N LEU A 6 -3.70 -11.02 -2.18
CA LEU A 6 -4.33 -9.72 -2.37
C LEU A 6 -5.28 -9.68 -3.56
N ASP A 7 -5.13 -10.53 -4.57
CA ASP A 7 -6.07 -10.64 -5.70
C ASP A 7 -7.43 -11.24 -5.29
N LYS A 8 -7.54 -11.82 -4.09
CA LYS A 8 -8.80 -12.37 -3.53
C LYS A 8 -9.53 -11.41 -2.58
N VAL A 9 -8.91 -10.30 -2.20
CA VAL A 9 -9.52 -9.28 -1.31
C VAL A 9 -10.39 -8.34 -2.15
N SER A 10 -11.49 -7.79 -1.61
CA SER A 10 -12.28 -6.79 -2.35
C SER A 10 -11.46 -5.52 -2.63
N VAL A 11 -11.82 -4.76 -3.69
CA VAL A 11 -11.11 -3.53 -4.03
C VAL A 11 -11.25 -2.51 -2.90
N GLU A 12 -12.45 -2.39 -2.34
CA GLU A 12 -12.78 -1.46 -1.26
C GLU A 12 -11.94 -1.71 0.00
N ASN A 13 -11.70 -2.98 0.34
CA ASN A 13 -10.86 -3.33 1.49
C ASN A 13 -9.37 -3.06 1.22
N LEU A 14 -8.92 -3.22 -0.02
CA LEU A 14 -7.54 -2.88 -0.40
C LEU A 14 -7.32 -1.37 -0.41
N ASP A 15 -8.30 -0.58 -0.87
CA ASP A 15 -8.25 0.88 -0.81
C ASP A 15 -8.25 1.36 0.64
N ALA A 16 -9.15 0.84 1.49
CA ALA A 16 -9.17 1.19 2.91
C ALA A 16 -7.84 0.84 3.62
N LEU A 17 -7.24 -0.31 3.28
CA LEU A 17 -5.93 -0.70 3.80
C LEU A 17 -4.82 0.23 3.30
N HIS A 18 -4.84 0.60 2.02
CA HIS A 18 -3.88 1.54 1.44
C HIS A 18 -3.94 2.90 2.14
N ASP A 19 -5.15 3.41 2.39
CA ASP A 19 -5.36 4.69 3.05
C ASP A 19 -4.91 4.65 4.51
N ALA A 20 -5.27 3.59 5.26
CA ALA A 20 -4.81 3.41 6.62
C ALA A 20 -3.27 3.35 6.71
N LEU A 21 -2.61 2.66 5.78
CA LEU A 21 -1.14 2.63 5.72
C LEU A 21 -0.54 4.00 5.37
N CYS A 22 -1.20 4.78 4.51
CA CYS A 22 -0.77 6.14 4.21
C CYS A 22 -0.80 7.03 5.46
N GLU A 23 -1.85 6.95 6.26
CA GLU A 23 -1.97 7.71 7.51
C GLU A 23 -0.93 7.26 8.54
N ILE A 24 -0.74 5.96 8.75
CA ILE A 24 0.31 5.44 9.65
C ILE A 24 1.69 5.95 9.24
N ILE A 25 2.03 5.90 7.95
CA ILE A 25 3.33 6.37 7.44
C ILE A 25 3.50 7.88 7.66
N LYS A 26 2.43 8.68 7.50
CA LYS A 26 2.44 10.11 7.79
C LYS A 26 2.66 10.37 9.28
N ASP A 27 1.92 9.68 10.14
CA ASP A 27 2.03 9.81 11.59
C ASP A 27 3.44 9.45 12.07
N MET A 28 4.03 8.37 11.55
CA MET A 28 5.40 7.97 11.86
C MET A 28 6.43 9.04 11.45
N ARG A 29 6.24 9.70 10.30
CA ARG A 29 7.11 10.81 9.89
C ARG A 29 6.94 12.05 10.75
N SER A 30 5.73 12.30 11.23
CA SER A 30 5.41 13.46 12.08
C SER A 30 5.78 13.27 13.56
N ALA A 31 5.89 12.02 14.02
CA ALA A 31 6.20 11.70 15.42
C ALA A 31 7.71 11.76 15.76
N GLY A 32 8.59 11.71 14.76
CA GLY A 32 10.04 11.78 14.98
C GLY A 32 10.53 13.19 15.29
N GLU A 33 11.44 13.33 16.26
CA GLU A 33 12.15 14.59 16.52
C GLU A 33 13.09 14.99 15.36
N ASP A 34 13.54 14.00 14.59
CA ASP A 34 14.43 14.14 13.43
C ASP A 34 13.91 13.29 12.26
N HIS A 35 13.89 13.86 11.05
CA HIS A 35 13.39 13.21 9.84
C HIS A 35 14.20 11.95 9.50
N ASP A 36 15.49 11.93 9.83
CA ASP A 36 16.35 10.77 9.58
C ASP A 36 16.08 9.59 10.52
N SER A 37 15.49 9.85 11.70
CA SER A 37 15.13 8.78 12.65
C SER A 37 14.04 7.88 12.09
N CYS A 38 13.05 8.46 11.38
CA CYS A 38 11.96 7.73 10.75
C CYS A 38 12.46 6.80 9.62
N PHE A 39 13.45 7.21 8.82
CA PHE A 39 14.00 6.37 7.76
C PHE A 39 14.92 5.25 8.25
N ARG A 40 15.32 5.26 9.53
CA ARG A 40 16.04 4.15 10.17
C ARG A 40 15.10 3.17 10.86
N ASP A 41 13.81 3.48 10.93
CA ASP A 41 12.81 2.65 11.56
C ASP A 41 12.37 1.51 10.62
N ASP A 42 12.55 0.26 11.06
CA ASP A 42 12.18 -0.93 10.29
C ASP A 42 10.66 -1.05 10.11
N ALA A 43 9.86 -0.66 11.11
CA ALA A 43 8.41 -0.70 11.02
C ALA A 43 7.91 0.29 9.97
N TYR A 44 8.55 1.45 9.85
CA TYR A 44 8.26 2.41 8.79
C TYR A 44 8.46 1.77 7.40
N TRP A 45 9.59 1.10 7.19
CA TRP A 45 9.86 0.44 5.91
C TRP A 45 8.93 -0.72 5.63
N ILE A 46 8.55 -1.50 6.65
CA ILE A 46 7.56 -2.57 6.53
C ILE A 46 6.20 -2.00 6.10
N CYS A 47 5.71 -0.97 6.78
CA CYS A 47 4.46 -0.29 6.41
C CYS A 47 4.53 0.26 4.98
N PHE A 48 5.64 0.89 4.61
CA PHE A 48 5.86 1.43 3.27
C PHE A 48 5.88 0.33 2.19
N GLN A 49 6.51 -0.80 2.46
CA GLN A 49 6.52 -1.94 1.53
C GLN A 49 5.13 -2.54 1.37
N ILE A 50 4.40 -2.77 2.47
CA ILE A 50 3.02 -3.30 2.41
C ILE A 50 2.13 -2.35 1.59
N ARG A 51 2.20 -1.03 1.84
CA ARG A 51 1.48 -0.02 1.06
C ARG A 51 1.74 -0.16 -0.44
N ASN A 52 3.01 -0.32 -0.83
CA ASN A 52 3.39 -0.46 -2.25
C ASN A 52 2.88 -1.77 -2.86
N ILE A 53 2.86 -2.88 -2.12
CA ILE A 53 2.33 -4.16 -2.58
C ILE A 53 0.81 -4.08 -2.79
N VAL A 54 0.09 -3.43 -1.87
CA VAL A 54 -1.35 -3.17 -1.98
C VAL A 54 -1.63 -2.30 -3.20
N PHE A 55 -0.92 -1.17 -3.34
CA PHE A 55 -1.05 -0.27 -4.49
C PHE A 55 -0.77 -0.97 -5.83
N ALA A 56 0.28 -1.80 -5.89
CA ALA A 56 0.59 -2.58 -7.08
C ALA A 56 -0.56 -3.54 -7.45
N SER A 57 -1.22 -4.12 -6.44
CA SER A 57 -2.36 -5.02 -6.65
C SER A 57 -3.60 -4.28 -7.17
N LEU A 58 -3.93 -3.12 -6.59
CA LEU A 58 -4.97 -2.22 -7.09
C LEU A 58 -4.70 -1.79 -8.55
N ARG A 59 -3.48 -1.36 -8.85
CA ARG A 59 -3.07 -0.96 -10.20
C ARG A 59 -3.17 -2.09 -11.22
N ARG A 60 -2.83 -3.34 -10.84
CA ARG A 60 -3.01 -4.50 -11.74
C ARG A 60 -4.48 -4.73 -12.06
N ARG A 61 -5.38 -4.54 -11.10
CA ARG A 61 -6.82 -4.71 -11.31
C ARG A 61 -7.41 -3.62 -12.20
N ALA A 62 -7.04 -2.36 -11.97
CA ALA A 62 -7.44 -1.24 -12.84
C ALA A 62 -7.08 -1.51 -14.31
N LYS A 63 -5.84 -1.95 -14.57
CA LYS A 63 -5.38 -2.33 -15.92
C LYS A 63 -6.16 -3.51 -16.53
N LYS A 64 -6.57 -4.50 -15.73
CA LYS A 64 -7.41 -5.62 -16.22
C LYS A 64 -8.80 -5.12 -16.62
N THR A 65 -9.37 -4.19 -15.86
CA THR A 65 -10.67 -3.58 -16.19
C THR A 65 -10.60 -2.74 -17.46
N GLU A 66 -9.52 -1.96 -17.65
CA GLU A 66 -9.30 -1.16 -18.87
C GLU A 66 -9.04 -2.03 -20.12
N GLY A 67 -8.35 -3.16 -19.97
CA GLY A 67 -8.04 -4.08 -21.08
C GLY A 67 -9.18 -5.01 -21.53
N ASN A 68 -10.24 -5.14 -20.72
CA ASN A 68 -11.43 -5.94 -21.04
C ASN A 68 -12.59 -5.10 -21.63
N GLY A 69 -12.34 -3.83 -21.94
CA GLY A 69 -13.33 -2.89 -22.48
C GLY A 69 -13.38 -2.78 -24.02
N LEU A 70 -12.94 -3.81 -24.77
CA LEU A 70 -13.04 -3.90 -26.23
C LEU A 70 -13.77 -5.18 -26.65
#